data_AF-A0AAD8VAJ4-F1
#
_entry.id   AF-A0AAD8VAJ4-F1
#
_cell.length_a   1.000
_cell.length_b   1.000
_cell.length_c   1.000
_cell.angle_alpha   90.00
_cell.angle_beta   90.00
_cell.angle_gamma   90.00
#
_symmetry.space_group_name_H-M   'P 1'
#
loop_
_entity.id
_entity.type
_entity.pdbx_description
1 polymer ?
#
loop_
_entity_poly.entity_id
_entity_poly.type
_entity_poly.pdbx_seq_one_letter_code
_entity_poly.pdbx_strand_id
1 'polypeptide(L)'
;MSSSAFSFGFGGDDIEDDSVPVAEPPPPVPVPESETPQSAVASAFPVPGKPQLPPTSHALQEMLAKLPSKVAFGPLDVTLDDGSVIKIPRRELWDVRVQLMAEDEVASEGTEAEGLGSHDVKTGVYEGGFKSWESSVDLVKVLASGQYLDLLKQRPLRVIELGCGTALPSLALLQWAMRDSAPRSPLLLTLADYNPTVLQLVTLPNFILAWALEHRDQSPALQEAFALEDELELTPKVVQQFQDFLTSSQISLHFLSGGWSVELVDLLYETRSKLDKSDSFDTLLIGAETIYSPFALEAFNEMVFAILSREQSERGNCQSQALVGAKKLYFGVGGSLDDFVDKAKGKGATVEQVREEADGVRRGVVRCTLSASR
;
A
#
# COMPACT_ATOMS: atom_id res chain seq x y z
N MET A 1 40.02 -24.28 0.45
CA MET A 1 39.65 -22.89 0.10
C MET A 1 38.91 -22.95 -1.23
N SER A 2 37.59 -22.75 -1.19
CA SER A 2 36.82 -22.20 -2.31
C SER A 2 35.46 -21.79 -1.73
N SER A 3 35.29 -20.49 -1.55
CA SER A 3 34.06 -19.83 -1.13
C SER A 3 33.13 -19.72 -2.33
N SER A 4 31.95 -20.33 -2.24
CA SER A 4 30.81 -20.00 -3.10
C SER A 4 29.91 -19.05 -2.31
N ALA A 5 30.09 -17.75 -2.52
CA ALA A 5 29.10 -16.75 -2.12
C ALA A 5 28.11 -16.61 -3.29
N PHE A 6 26.90 -17.12 -3.10
CA PHE A 6 25.75 -16.75 -3.92
C PHE A 6 25.12 -15.52 -3.25
N SER A 7 25.07 -14.41 -3.97
CA SER A 7 24.37 -13.19 -3.57
C SER A 7 23.26 -12.96 -4.59
N PHE A 8 22.00 -13.05 -4.19
CA PHE A 8 20.88 -12.52 -4.96
C PHE A 8 20.74 -11.05 -4.61
N GLY A 9 21.07 -10.16 -5.55
CA GLY A 9 20.71 -8.75 -5.45
C GLY A 9 19.27 -8.57 -5.92
N PHE A 10 18.44 -7.95 -5.09
CA PHE A 10 17.15 -7.41 -5.49
C PHE A 10 17.44 -6.19 -6.39
N GLY A 11 17.38 -6.36 -7.71
CA GLY A 11 17.69 -5.30 -8.67
C GLY A 11 16.44 -4.83 -9.39
N GLY A 12 15.96 -3.64 -9.04
CA GLY A 12 14.93 -2.88 -9.75
C GLY A 12 14.91 -1.44 -9.23
N ASP A 13 14.70 -0.44 -10.11
CA ASP A 13 14.64 0.99 -9.75
C ASP A 13 13.47 1.34 -8.79
N ASP A 14 12.59 0.38 -8.54
CA ASP A 14 11.34 0.47 -7.82
C ASP A 14 11.35 -0.21 -6.43
N ILE A 15 12.51 -0.71 -5.99
CA ILE A 15 12.80 -1.19 -4.63
C ILE A 15 13.92 -0.31 -4.06
N GLU A 16 13.76 0.23 -2.86
CA GLU A 16 14.82 1.03 -2.21
C GLU A 16 15.92 0.11 -1.64
N ASP A 17 17.18 0.30 -2.08
CA ASP A 17 18.39 -0.35 -1.55
C ASP A 17 19.25 0.66 -0.77
N ASP A 18 19.35 0.49 0.55
CA ASP A 18 20.06 1.38 1.48
C ASP A 18 21.61 1.15 1.46
N SER A 19 22.21 1.06 0.27
CA SER A 19 23.67 1.08 0.16
C SER A 19 24.23 2.48 0.50
N VAL A 20 25.11 2.56 1.50
CA VAL A 20 25.61 3.84 2.04
C VAL A 20 26.40 4.60 0.96
N PRO A 21 26.01 5.83 0.59
CA PRO A 21 26.78 6.65 -0.34
C PRO A 21 28.13 7.04 0.28
N VAL A 22 29.21 6.91 -0.50
CA VAL A 22 30.53 7.46 -0.14
C VAL A 22 30.42 8.99 -0.13
N ALA A 23 30.83 9.62 0.96
CA ALA A 23 30.69 11.05 1.19
C ALA A 23 31.39 11.91 0.11
N GLU A 24 30.61 12.71 -0.61
CA GLU A 24 31.10 13.86 -1.39
C GLU A 24 31.23 15.10 -0.49
N PRO A 25 32.18 16.03 -0.78
CA PRO A 25 32.43 17.20 0.04
C PRO A 25 31.28 18.22 0.00
N PRO A 26 31.10 19.04 1.06
CA PRO A 26 29.91 19.89 1.19
C PRO A 26 29.89 21.04 0.18
N PRO A 27 28.71 21.40 -0.37
CA PRO A 27 28.54 22.59 -1.19
C PRO A 27 28.58 23.87 -0.35
N PRO A 28 28.85 25.05 -0.96
CA PRO A 28 28.93 26.31 -0.24
C PRO A 28 27.56 26.82 0.25
N VAL A 29 27.60 27.55 1.37
CA VAL A 29 26.46 28.09 2.14
C VAL A 29 25.58 29.03 1.29
N PRO A 30 24.24 28.86 1.26
CA PRO A 30 23.34 29.82 0.62
C PRO A 30 23.09 31.06 1.49
N VAL A 31 22.96 32.21 0.81
CA VAL A 31 22.63 33.54 1.37
C VAL A 31 21.12 33.61 1.63
N PRO A 32 20.62 34.27 2.68
CA PRO A 32 19.20 34.21 3.02
C PRO A 32 18.35 35.06 2.07
N GLU A 33 17.49 34.41 1.28
CA GLU A 33 16.43 35.07 0.53
C GLU A 33 15.16 35.24 1.39
N SER A 34 14.51 36.39 1.19
CA SER A 34 13.36 36.90 1.94
C SER A 34 12.11 36.02 1.83
N GLU A 35 11.54 35.66 2.99
CA GLU A 35 10.27 34.92 3.12
C GLU A 35 9.10 35.72 2.53
N THR A 36 8.52 35.20 1.45
CA THR A 36 7.16 35.55 1.03
C THR A 36 6.19 34.51 1.57
N PRO A 37 4.97 34.90 1.99
CA PRO A 37 4.02 33.99 2.61
C PRO A 37 3.52 32.98 1.58
N GLN A 38 4.04 31.75 1.65
CA GLN A 38 3.59 30.63 0.83
C GLN A 38 2.13 30.30 1.17
N SER A 39 1.28 30.22 0.14
CA SER A 39 -0.08 29.71 0.26
C SER A 39 -0.06 28.31 0.87
N ALA A 40 -1.06 28.01 1.71
CA ALA A 40 -1.18 26.75 2.44
C ALA A 40 -1.56 25.60 1.50
N VAL A 41 -0.64 25.17 0.65
CA VAL A 41 -0.78 23.97 -0.18
C VAL A 41 -0.46 22.75 0.69
N ALA A 42 -1.35 21.76 0.70
CA ALA A 42 -1.14 20.51 1.42
C ALA A 42 0.15 19.82 0.91
N SER A 43 0.99 19.35 1.82
CA SER A 43 2.22 18.63 1.48
C SER A 43 1.90 17.23 0.96
N ALA A 44 2.78 16.64 0.14
CA ALA A 44 2.61 15.29 -0.43
C ALA A 44 2.85 14.14 0.58
N PHE A 45 3.30 14.47 1.78
CA PHE A 45 3.40 13.58 2.94
C PHE A 45 2.85 14.30 4.16
N PRO A 46 2.49 13.57 5.23
CA PRO A 46 2.09 14.18 6.49
C PRO A 46 3.26 14.94 7.13
N VAL A 47 3.19 16.28 7.09
CA VAL A 47 4.20 17.16 7.69
C VAL A 47 3.65 17.83 8.97
N PRO A 48 4.37 17.79 10.10
CA PRO A 48 3.97 18.47 11.32
C PRO A 48 3.68 19.96 11.11
N GLY A 49 2.54 20.44 11.62
CA GLY A 49 2.16 21.85 11.55
C GLY A 49 1.68 22.34 10.19
N LYS A 50 1.59 21.47 9.17
CA LYS A 50 0.98 21.78 7.87
C LYS A 50 -0.41 21.14 7.76
N PRO A 51 -1.36 21.77 7.04
CA PRO A 51 -2.64 21.14 6.72
C PRO A 51 -2.43 19.80 6.01
N GLN A 52 -3.15 18.78 6.47
CA GLN A 52 -3.14 17.45 5.88
C GLN A 52 -4.14 17.37 4.73
N LEU A 53 -3.93 16.44 3.79
CA LEU A 53 -4.95 16.14 2.76
C LEU A 53 -6.24 15.64 3.42
N PRO A 54 -7.41 16.20 3.05
CA PRO A 54 -8.68 15.79 3.64
C PRO A 54 -9.01 14.33 3.24
N PRO A 55 -9.56 13.54 4.17
CA PRO A 55 -10.05 12.21 3.87
C PRO A 55 -11.06 12.21 2.72
N THR A 56 -10.82 11.36 1.71
CA THR A 56 -11.63 11.28 0.50
C THR A 56 -11.81 9.81 0.10
N SER A 57 -13.04 9.41 -0.25
CA SER A 57 -13.34 8.09 -0.79
C SER A 57 -13.38 8.17 -2.31
N HIS A 58 -12.76 7.21 -2.98
CA HIS A 58 -12.70 7.16 -4.44
C HIS A 58 -13.54 6.01 -4.96
N ALA A 59 -14.50 6.30 -5.84
CA ALA A 59 -15.34 5.27 -6.44
C ALA A 59 -14.55 4.50 -7.50
N LEU A 60 -14.59 3.16 -7.44
CA LEU A 60 -13.87 2.30 -8.38
C LEU A 60 -14.20 2.65 -9.84
N GLN A 61 -15.46 2.88 -10.17
CA GLN A 61 -15.88 3.23 -11.54
C GLN A 61 -15.25 4.53 -12.04
N GLU A 62 -15.10 5.53 -11.17
CA GLU A 62 -14.46 6.80 -11.52
C GLU A 62 -12.96 6.65 -11.71
N MET A 63 -12.32 5.80 -10.90
CA MET A 63 -10.90 5.50 -11.05
C MET A 63 -10.60 4.67 -12.32
N LEU A 64 -11.44 3.68 -12.63
CA LEU A 64 -11.32 2.87 -13.85
C LEU A 64 -11.47 3.73 -15.11
N ALA A 65 -12.32 4.76 -15.08
CA ALA A 65 -12.50 5.69 -16.20
C ALA A 65 -11.28 6.58 -16.48
N LYS A 66 -10.33 6.66 -15.54
CA LYS A 66 -9.10 7.47 -15.63
C LYS A 66 -7.85 6.63 -15.87
N LEU A 67 -7.99 5.33 -16.12
CA LEU A 67 -6.84 4.47 -16.43
C LEU A 67 -6.19 4.90 -17.75
N PRO A 68 -4.85 4.76 -17.85
CA PRO A 68 -4.17 4.89 -19.14
C PRO A 68 -4.59 3.75 -20.07
N SER A 69 -4.35 3.89 -21.37
CA SER A 69 -4.66 2.84 -22.36
C SER A 69 -3.79 1.59 -22.21
N LYS A 70 -2.61 1.73 -21.60
CA LYS A 70 -1.66 0.65 -21.34
C LYS A 70 -0.84 0.95 -20.10
N VAL A 71 -0.26 -0.09 -19.52
CA VAL A 71 0.72 0.00 -18.43
C VAL A 71 1.88 -0.97 -18.67
N ALA A 72 3.11 -0.53 -18.40
CA ALA A 72 4.26 -1.42 -18.33
C ALA A 72 4.46 -1.95 -16.90
N PHE A 73 4.90 -3.19 -16.75
CA PHE A 73 5.02 -3.85 -15.46
C PHE A 73 6.19 -4.82 -15.37
N GLY A 74 6.68 -5.02 -14.14
CA GLY A 74 7.71 -5.99 -13.80
C GLY A 74 7.26 -6.92 -12.67
N PRO A 75 7.70 -8.19 -12.63
CA PRO A 75 7.42 -9.08 -11.52
C PRO A 75 8.37 -8.81 -10.34
N LEU A 76 7.81 -8.80 -9.13
CA LEU A 76 8.57 -8.93 -7.88
C LEU A 76 8.49 -10.37 -7.38
N ASP A 77 9.63 -11.05 -7.36
CA ASP A 77 9.75 -12.39 -6.81
C ASP A 77 9.96 -12.32 -5.28
N VAL A 78 8.98 -12.78 -4.51
CA VAL A 78 9.07 -12.89 -3.05
C VAL A 78 9.24 -14.35 -2.66
N THR A 79 10.42 -14.69 -2.13
CA THR A 79 10.68 -16.02 -1.56
C THR A 79 10.06 -16.13 -0.18
N LEU A 80 9.16 -17.10 0.00
CA LEU A 80 8.44 -17.39 1.23
C LEU A 80 9.26 -18.31 2.15
N ASP A 81 8.86 -18.41 3.42
CA ASP A 81 9.62 -19.19 4.41
C ASP A 81 9.63 -20.70 4.12
N ASP A 82 8.65 -21.21 3.35
CA ASP A 82 8.61 -22.60 2.89
C ASP A 82 9.48 -22.87 1.65
N GLY A 83 10.17 -21.83 1.15
CA GLY A 83 11.02 -21.87 -0.05
C GLY A 83 10.25 -21.69 -1.36
N SER A 84 8.92 -21.59 -1.34
CA SER A 84 8.15 -21.26 -2.53
C SER A 84 8.29 -19.77 -2.88
N VAL A 85 8.00 -19.41 -4.13
CA VAL A 85 8.10 -18.02 -4.61
C VAL A 85 6.75 -17.55 -5.11
N ILE A 86 6.28 -16.42 -4.58
CA ILE A 86 5.16 -15.67 -5.17
C ILE A 86 5.69 -14.56 -6.06
N LYS A 87 5.21 -14.50 -7.30
CA LYS A 87 5.52 -13.43 -8.25
C LYS A 87 4.39 -12.41 -8.23
N ILE A 88 4.66 -11.22 -7.70
CA ILE A 88 3.68 -10.14 -7.58
C ILE A 88 3.99 -9.08 -8.65
N PRO A 89 3.10 -8.86 -9.64
CA PRO A 89 3.34 -7.87 -10.67
C PRO A 89 3.17 -6.45 -10.11
N ARG A 90 4.01 -5.53 -10.58
CA ARG A 90 3.93 -4.12 -10.24
C ARG A 90 4.11 -3.28 -11.49
N ARG A 91 3.34 -2.21 -11.60
CA ARG A 91 3.56 -1.19 -12.60
C ARG A 91 4.96 -0.59 -12.42
N GLU A 92 5.67 -0.45 -13.53
CA GLU A 92 7.03 0.09 -13.56
C GLU A 92 7.04 1.58 -13.19
N LEU A 93 8.01 1.99 -12.37
CA LEU A 93 8.11 3.38 -11.91
C LEU A 93 8.36 4.36 -13.07
N TRP A 94 9.13 3.94 -14.08
CA TRP A 94 9.37 4.77 -15.26
C TRP A 94 8.08 5.01 -16.06
N ASP A 95 7.17 4.02 -16.11
CA ASP A 95 5.89 4.14 -16.82
C ASP A 95 4.96 5.13 -16.11
N VAL A 96 4.95 5.10 -14.77
CA VAL A 96 4.26 6.10 -13.95
C VAL A 96 4.79 7.51 -14.23
N ARG A 97 6.12 7.68 -14.26
CA ARG A 97 6.76 8.98 -14.53
C ARG A 97 6.39 9.52 -15.92
N VAL A 98 6.39 8.67 -16.94
CA VAL A 98 6.02 9.06 -18.31
C VAL A 98 4.56 9.50 -18.37
N GLN A 99 3.64 8.80 -17.71
CA GLN A 99 2.23 9.20 -17.67
C GLN A 99 2.07 10.59 -17.04
N LEU A 100 2.75 10.86 -15.93
CA LEU A 100 2.66 12.15 -15.24
C LEU A 100 3.20 13.30 -16.09
N MET A 101 4.33 13.09 -16.76
CA MET A 101 4.89 14.08 -17.69
C MET A 101 3.88 14.39 -18.80
N ALA A 102 3.21 13.37 -19.36
CA ALA A 102 2.20 13.56 -20.40
C ALA A 102 0.95 14.31 -19.89
N GLU A 103 0.49 14.02 -18.66
CA GLU A 103 -0.66 14.71 -18.07
C GLU A 103 -0.34 16.17 -17.71
N ASP A 104 0.87 16.45 -17.23
CA ASP A 104 1.34 17.80 -16.90
C ASP A 104 1.47 18.69 -18.16
N GLU A 105 2.00 18.14 -19.26
CA GLU A 105 2.07 18.85 -20.54
C GLU A 105 0.67 19.26 -21.03
N VAL A 106 -0.31 18.35 -20.97
CA VAL A 106 -1.70 18.62 -21.39
C VAL A 106 -2.38 19.65 -20.47
N ALA A 107 -2.12 19.61 -19.17
CA ALA A 107 -2.66 20.59 -18.23
C ALA A 107 -2.12 22.02 -18.48
N SER A 108 -0.88 22.12 -18.96
CA SER A 108 -0.22 23.40 -19.26
C SER A 108 -0.72 24.08 -20.56
N GLU A 109 -1.37 23.35 -21.47
CA GLU A 109 -1.91 23.91 -22.72
C GLU A 109 -3.33 24.51 -22.59
N GLY A 110 -4.04 24.28 -21.47
CA GLY A 110 -5.48 24.60 -21.33
C GLY A 110 -5.86 25.62 -20.26
N THR A 111 -4.95 26.01 -19.38
CA THR A 111 -5.24 26.92 -18.25
C THR A 111 -3.95 27.61 -17.82
N GLU A 112 -3.99 28.95 -17.66
CA GLU A 112 -3.05 29.65 -16.77
C GLU A 112 -3.30 29.15 -15.33
N ALA A 113 -2.83 27.94 -15.05
CA ALA A 113 -2.80 27.38 -13.71
C ALA A 113 -1.65 28.07 -12.97
N GLU A 114 -1.98 29.17 -12.30
CA GLU A 114 -1.15 29.77 -11.25
C GLU A 114 -0.87 28.71 -10.17
N GLY A 115 0.29 28.06 -10.29
CA GLY A 115 0.78 27.14 -9.28
C GLY A 115 1.51 25.97 -9.89
N LEU A 116 2.70 26.23 -10.45
CA LEU A 116 3.90 25.39 -10.43
C LEU A 116 4.93 26.09 -11.33
N GLY A 117 5.78 26.94 -10.73
CA GLY A 117 6.89 27.57 -11.42
C GLY A 117 7.84 26.52 -12.01
N SER A 118 8.50 26.90 -13.09
CA SER A 118 9.42 26.13 -13.94
C SER A 118 10.60 25.48 -13.22
N HIS A 119 10.33 24.48 -12.40
CA HIS A 119 11.33 23.61 -11.81
C HIS A 119 10.84 22.17 -11.87
N ASP A 120 11.54 21.40 -12.70
CA ASP A 120 11.78 19.96 -12.65
C ASP A 120 10.86 19.17 -11.71
N VAL A 121 10.12 18.20 -12.28
CA VAL A 121 9.51 17.05 -11.61
C VAL A 121 10.13 16.87 -10.22
N LYS A 122 9.45 17.33 -9.16
CA LYS A 122 10.04 17.47 -7.81
C LYS A 122 10.64 16.14 -7.34
N THR A 123 11.91 15.97 -7.62
CA THR A 123 12.75 14.87 -7.17
C THR A 123 12.70 14.85 -5.65
N GLY A 124 12.24 13.73 -5.08
CA GLY A 124 12.25 13.45 -3.65
C GLY A 124 10.91 13.54 -2.91
N VAL A 125 9.88 14.17 -3.48
CA VAL A 125 8.57 14.31 -2.76
C VAL A 125 7.50 13.36 -3.31
N TYR A 126 7.72 12.79 -4.48
CA TYR A 126 6.73 11.99 -5.18
C TYR A 126 6.98 10.47 -5.07
N GLU A 127 8.23 10.02 -4.94
CA GLU A 127 8.59 8.62 -5.23
C GLU A 127 8.24 7.60 -4.14
N GLY A 128 8.10 8.02 -2.87
CA GLY A 128 7.97 7.08 -1.74
C GLY A 128 6.76 6.15 -1.84
N GLY A 129 5.62 6.66 -2.33
CA GLY A 129 4.39 5.85 -2.49
C GLY A 129 4.36 4.99 -3.76
N PHE A 130 5.19 5.28 -4.75
CA PHE A 130 5.30 4.49 -5.98
C PHE A 130 6.30 3.34 -5.87
N LYS A 131 7.15 3.37 -4.84
CA LYS A 131 8.12 2.31 -4.56
C LYS A 131 7.53 1.27 -3.62
N SER A 132 8.04 0.05 -3.74
CA SER A 132 7.79 -1.00 -2.75
C SER A 132 8.85 -0.93 -1.66
N TRP A 133 8.41 -0.99 -0.41
CA TRP A 133 9.30 -0.97 0.75
C TRP A 133 9.52 -2.39 1.28
N GLU A 134 10.71 -2.69 1.77
CA GLU A 134 11.09 -4.04 2.21
C GLU A 134 10.16 -4.61 3.28
N SER A 135 9.70 -3.80 4.25
CA SER A 135 8.76 -4.27 5.28
C SER A 135 7.42 -4.79 4.72
N SER A 136 7.03 -4.38 3.50
CA SER A 136 5.84 -4.93 2.84
C SER A 136 6.07 -6.36 2.32
N VAL A 137 7.31 -6.69 1.90
CA VAL A 137 7.73 -8.05 1.56
C VAL A 137 7.74 -8.93 2.82
N ASP A 138 8.24 -8.40 3.93
CA ASP A 138 8.21 -9.09 5.22
C ASP A 138 6.78 -9.43 5.67
N LEU A 139 5.85 -8.51 5.45
CA LEU A 139 4.41 -8.74 5.67
C LEU A 139 3.84 -9.81 4.74
N VAL A 140 4.21 -9.85 3.45
CA VAL A 140 3.82 -10.95 2.54
C VAL A 140 4.25 -12.30 3.11
N LYS A 141 5.48 -12.43 3.62
CA LYS A 141 5.96 -13.69 4.22
C LYS A 141 5.19 -14.04 5.52
N VAL A 142 4.83 -13.04 6.35
CA VAL A 142 3.97 -13.26 7.55
C VAL A 142 2.57 -13.71 7.16
N LEU A 143 1.99 -13.14 6.10
CA LEU A 143 0.67 -13.53 5.62
C LEU A 143 0.66 -14.95 5.07
N ALA A 144 1.72 -15.35 4.34
CA ALA A 144 1.86 -16.69 3.78
C ALA A 144 1.98 -17.79 4.86
N SER A 145 2.68 -17.51 5.95
CA SER A 145 2.83 -18.44 7.08
C SER A 145 1.62 -18.41 8.04
N GLY A 146 0.77 -17.40 7.93
CA GLY A 146 -0.44 -17.26 8.71
C GLY A 146 -1.62 -18.07 8.16
N GLN A 147 -2.64 -18.29 9.01
CA GLN A 147 -3.88 -18.97 8.62
C GLN A 147 -4.93 -18.01 8.05
N TYR A 148 -4.51 -16.86 7.51
CA TYR A 148 -5.43 -15.80 7.07
C TYR A 148 -6.32 -16.22 5.89
N LEU A 149 -5.79 -17.07 5.00
CA LEU A 149 -6.55 -17.66 3.90
C LEU A 149 -7.53 -18.74 4.38
N ASP A 150 -7.20 -19.45 5.46
CA ASP A 150 -8.13 -20.41 6.06
C ASP A 150 -9.28 -19.69 6.78
N LEU A 151 -9.07 -18.45 7.26
CA LEU A 151 -10.17 -17.60 7.77
C LEU A 151 -11.19 -17.29 6.66
N LEU A 152 -10.71 -16.99 5.45
CA LEU A 152 -11.57 -16.73 4.28
C LEU A 152 -12.48 -17.92 3.92
N LYS A 153 -12.06 -19.16 4.21
CA LYS A 153 -12.90 -20.36 4.01
C LYS A 153 -14.06 -20.45 5.01
N GLN A 154 -13.95 -19.76 6.15
CA GLN A 154 -14.90 -19.88 7.25
C GLN A 154 -15.85 -18.68 7.34
N ARG A 155 -15.35 -17.47 7.09
CA ARG A 155 -16.12 -16.23 7.20
C ARG A 155 -15.52 -15.12 6.34
N PRO A 156 -16.29 -14.05 6.02
CA PRO A 156 -15.75 -12.93 5.27
C PRO A 156 -14.55 -12.32 5.98
N LEU A 157 -13.58 -11.84 5.22
CA LEU A 157 -12.38 -11.17 5.74
C LEU A 157 -12.34 -9.75 5.20
N ARG A 158 -12.19 -8.80 6.12
CA ARG A 158 -11.91 -7.40 5.81
C ARG A 158 -10.42 -7.14 6.02
N VAL A 159 -9.75 -6.70 4.97
CA VAL A 159 -8.35 -6.27 5.01
C VAL A 159 -8.30 -4.76 4.81
N ILE A 160 -7.60 -4.06 5.68
CA ILE A 160 -7.42 -2.61 5.62
C ILE A 160 -5.93 -2.35 5.58
N GLU A 161 -5.41 -1.98 4.42
CA GLU A 161 -4.01 -1.63 4.25
C GLU A 161 -3.85 -0.11 4.32
N LEU A 162 -3.20 0.36 5.39
CA LEU A 162 -2.93 1.77 5.65
C LEU A 162 -1.52 2.13 5.17
N GLY A 163 -1.42 3.20 4.37
CA GLY A 163 -0.17 3.55 3.67
C GLY A 163 0.16 2.49 2.62
N CYS A 164 -0.82 2.13 1.78
CA CYS A 164 -0.72 0.94 0.95
C CYS A 164 0.31 1.05 -0.19
N GLY A 165 0.61 2.24 -0.72
CA GLY A 165 1.57 2.37 -1.83
C GLY A 165 1.29 1.40 -2.99
N THR A 166 2.25 0.52 -3.26
CA THR A 166 2.17 -0.55 -4.27
C THR A 166 1.27 -1.75 -3.89
N ALA A 167 0.78 -1.80 -2.65
CA ALA A 167 -0.17 -2.78 -2.09
C ALA A 167 0.29 -4.25 -2.09
N LEU A 168 1.59 -4.50 -1.97
CA LEU A 168 2.16 -5.86 -2.00
C LEU A 168 1.44 -6.87 -1.08
N PRO A 169 1.15 -6.58 0.20
CA PRO A 169 0.42 -7.50 1.08
C PRO A 169 -0.98 -7.83 0.55
N SER A 170 -1.75 -6.83 0.13
CA SER A 170 -3.11 -7.06 -0.39
C SER A 170 -3.11 -7.77 -1.76
N LEU A 171 -2.12 -7.52 -2.62
CA LEU A 171 -1.95 -8.23 -3.89
C LEU A 171 -1.63 -9.71 -3.69
N ALA A 172 -0.77 -10.03 -2.71
CA ALA A 172 -0.49 -11.42 -2.35
C ALA A 172 -1.76 -12.15 -1.88
N LEU A 173 -2.56 -11.51 -1.02
CA LEU A 173 -3.86 -12.04 -0.58
C LEU A 173 -4.81 -12.27 -1.75
N LEU A 174 -4.88 -11.33 -2.69
CA LEU A 174 -5.69 -11.47 -3.92
C LEU A 174 -5.22 -12.68 -4.76
N GLN A 175 -3.92 -12.80 -5.04
CA GLN A 175 -3.38 -13.90 -5.83
C GLN A 175 -3.65 -15.26 -5.19
N TRP A 176 -3.45 -15.39 -3.88
CA TRP A 176 -3.80 -16.62 -3.18
C TRP A 176 -5.31 -16.90 -3.22
N ALA A 177 -6.14 -15.88 -3.05
CA ALA A 177 -7.59 -16.02 -3.15
C ALA A 177 -8.09 -16.35 -4.57
N MET A 178 -7.31 -16.07 -5.61
CA MET A 178 -7.57 -16.50 -7.00
C MET A 178 -7.12 -17.94 -7.27
N ARG A 179 -5.98 -18.34 -6.69
CA ARG A 179 -5.39 -19.68 -6.88
C ARG A 179 -6.10 -20.75 -6.08
N ASP A 180 -6.68 -20.41 -4.93
CA ASP A 180 -7.47 -21.35 -4.14
C ASP A 180 -8.82 -21.60 -4.82
N SER A 181 -9.02 -22.84 -5.30
CA SER A 181 -10.27 -23.27 -5.93
C SER A 181 -11.38 -23.59 -4.91
N ALA A 182 -11.07 -23.59 -3.61
CA ALA A 182 -12.06 -23.84 -2.58
C ALA A 182 -13.09 -22.70 -2.50
N PRO A 183 -14.37 -22.99 -2.20
CA PRO A 183 -15.34 -21.96 -1.88
C PRO A 183 -14.82 -21.08 -0.73
N ARG A 184 -14.87 -19.77 -0.93
CA ARG A 184 -14.50 -18.80 0.09
C ARG A 184 -15.63 -17.80 0.34
N SER A 185 -15.57 -17.21 1.51
CA SER A 185 -16.39 -16.05 1.86
C SER A 185 -15.90 -14.79 1.13
N PRO A 186 -16.70 -13.71 1.14
CA PRO A 186 -16.30 -12.43 0.58
C PRO A 186 -14.98 -11.91 1.15
N LEU A 187 -14.18 -11.28 0.28
CA LEU A 187 -12.94 -10.60 0.63
C LEU A 187 -13.11 -9.10 0.37
N LEU A 188 -12.99 -8.29 1.42
CA LEU A 188 -13.16 -6.84 1.36
C LEU A 188 -11.80 -6.19 1.57
N LEU A 189 -11.26 -5.55 0.54
CA LEU A 189 -9.97 -4.88 0.58
C LEU A 189 -10.20 -3.36 0.60
N THR A 190 -9.75 -2.70 1.67
CA THR A 190 -9.66 -1.24 1.73
C THR A 190 -8.21 -0.82 1.66
N LEU A 191 -7.87 -0.05 0.62
CA LEU A 191 -6.55 0.43 0.31
C LEU A 191 -6.53 1.93 0.61
N ALA A 192 -5.77 2.32 1.63
CA ALA A 192 -5.67 3.70 2.05
C ALA A 192 -4.24 4.21 1.86
N ASP A 193 -4.10 5.34 1.19
CA ASP A 193 -2.82 6.03 1.03
C ASP A 193 -2.98 7.52 1.33
N TYR A 194 -1.91 8.21 1.68
CA TYR A 194 -2.00 9.66 1.85
C TYR A 194 -2.36 10.34 0.52
N ASN A 195 -1.81 9.85 -0.61
CA ASN A 195 -1.90 10.49 -1.91
C ASN A 195 -2.91 9.78 -2.84
N PRO A 196 -3.96 10.46 -3.34
CA PRO A 196 -4.92 9.86 -4.28
C PRO A 196 -4.28 9.43 -5.61
N THR A 197 -3.20 10.09 -6.04
CA THR A 197 -2.50 9.73 -7.27
C THR A 197 -1.74 8.41 -7.14
N VAL A 198 -1.27 8.04 -5.95
CA VAL A 198 -0.69 6.71 -5.69
C VAL A 198 -1.74 5.62 -5.91
N LEU A 199 -2.95 5.84 -5.39
CA LEU A 199 -4.08 4.92 -5.55
C LEU A 199 -4.46 4.75 -7.04
N GLN A 200 -4.53 5.87 -7.77
CA GLN A 200 -4.94 5.92 -9.16
C GLN A 200 -3.89 5.34 -10.12
N LEU A 201 -2.61 5.67 -9.92
CA LEU A 201 -1.56 5.35 -10.88
C LEU A 201 -0.83 4.05 -10.59
N VAL A 202 -0.85 3.55 -9.35
CA VAL A 202 -0.09 2.35 -8.98
C VAL A 202 -0.96 1.32 -8.29
N THR A 203 -1.66 1.67 -7.21
CA THR A 203 -2.42 0.68 -6.44
C THR A 203 -3.46 -0.03 -7.31
N LEU A 204 -4.39 0.71 -7.92
CA LEU A 204 -5.44 0.10 -8.76
C LEU A 204 -4.86 -0.63 -9.99
N PRO A 205 -3.93 -0.06 -10.76
CA PRO A 205 -3.28 -0.78 -11.87
C PRO A 205 -2.62 -2.10 -11.45
N ASN A 206 -1.96 -2.18 -10.28
CA ASN A 206 -1.36 -3.43 -9.80
C ASN A 206 -2.41 -4.51 -9.52
N PHE A 207 -3.59 -4.14 -9.01
CA PHE A 207 -4.70 -5.07 -8.82
C PHE A 207 -5.21 -5.65 -10.15
N ILE A 208 -5.31 -4.81 -11.19
CA ILE A 208 -5.71 -5.25 -12.53
C ILE A 208 -4.62 -6.14 -13.13
N LEU A 209 -3.35 -5.77 -13.01
CA LEU A 209 -2.21 -6.57 -13.47
C LEU A 209 -2.17 -7.95 -12.82
N ALA A 210 -2.30 -8.02 -11.49
CA ALA A 210 -2.33 -9.28 -10.74
C ALA A 210 -3.48 -10.18 -11.20
N TRP A 211 -4.68 -9.64 -11.37
CA TRP A 211 -5.81 -10.39 -11.90
C TRP A 211 -5.57 -10.87 -13.34
N ALA A 212 -5.15 -9.96 -14.22
CA ALA A 212 -5.00 -10.22 -15.65
C ALA A 212 -3.96 -11.31 -15.91
N LEU A 213 -2.85 -11.31 -15.18
CA LEU A 213 -1.80 -12.33 -15.31
C LEU A 213 -2.27 -13.71 -14.83
N GLU A 214 -2.98 -13.82 -13.72
CA GLU A 214 -3.53 -15.11 -13.26
C GLU A 214 -4.62 -15.66 -14.21
N HIS A 215 -5.25 -14.79 -15.00
CA HIS A 215 -6.33 -15.15 -15.93
C HIS A 215 -5.93 -15.08 -17.40
N ARG A 216 -4.65 -14.85 -17.72
CA ARG A 216 -4.15 -14.59 -19.08
C ARG A 216 -4.66 -15.63 -20.07
N ASP A 217 -4.59 -16.91 -19.71
CA ASP A 217 -4.94 -18.03 -20.59
C ASP A 217 -6.45 -18.34 -20.64
N GLN A 218 -7.27 -17.62 -19.87
CA GLN A 218 -8.71 -17.89 -19.73
C GLN A 218 -9.57 -17.04 -20.67
N SER A 219 -8.99 -16.03 -21.33
CA SER A 219 -9.72 -15.07 -22.17
C SER A 219 -8.88 -14.66 -23.39
N PRO A 220 -9.39 -14.80 -24.64
CA PRO A 220 -8.71 -14.28 -25.82
C PRO A 220 -8.41 -12.78 -25.72
N ALA A 221 -9.29 -12.01 -25.10
CA ALA A 221 -9.08 -10.58 -24.89
C ALA A 221 -7.88 -10.29 -23.97
N LEU A 222 -7.60 -11.16 -22.99
CA LEU A 222 -6.40 -11.01 -22.15
C LEU A 222 -5.15 -11.46 -22.89
N GLN A 223 -5.23 -12.54 -23.68
CA GLN A 223 -4.10 -12.97 -24.52
C GLN A 223 -3.68 -11.88 -25.51
N GLU A 224 -4.65 -11.23 -26.15
CA GLU A 224 -4.41 -10.08 -27.03
C GLU A 224 -3.88 -8.86 -26.27
N ALA A 225 -4.40 -8.58 -25.07
CA ALA A 225 -3.96 -7.44 -24.26
C ALA A 225 -2.51 -7.58 -23.74
N PHE A 226 -1.97 -8.80 -23.68
CA PHE A 226 -0.56 -9.10 -23.41
C PHE A 226 0.20 -9.41 -24.71
N ALA A 227 0.03 -8.57 -25.73
CA ALA A 227 0.77 -8.66 -26.99
C ALA A 227 2.28 -8.45 -26.79
N LEU A 228 2.65 -7.62 -25.81
CA LEU A 228 4.02 -7.48 -25.30
C LEU A 228 4.10 -8.16 -23.93
N GLU A 229 5.26 -8.75 -23.61
CA GLU A 229 5.42 -9.59 -22.41
C GLU A 229 5.30 -8.79 -21.10
N ASP A 230 5.73 -7.54 -21.14
CA ASP A 230 5.90 -6.60 -20.04
C ASP A 230 4.91 -5.41 -20.11
N GLU A 231 3.93 -5.46 -21.03
CA GLU A 231 2.86 -4.46 -21.11
C GLU A 231 1.47 -5.11 -21.02
N LEU A 232 0.53 -4.42 -20.40
CA LEU A 232 -0.89 -4.76 -20.41
C LEU A 232 -1.68 -3.63 -21.08
N GLU A 233 -2.37 -3.93 -22.18
CA GLU A 233 -3.36 -3.02 -22.76
C GLU A 233 -4.66 -3.04 -21.94
N LEU A 234 -5.02 -1.88 -21.39
CA LEU A 234 -6.21 -1.69 -20.56
C LEU A 234 -7.43 -1.35 -21.42
N THR A 235 -7.77 -2.24 -22.35
CA THR A 235 -8.93 -2.06 -23.22
C THR A 235 -10.24 -2.05 -22.42
N PRO A 236 -11.33 -1.45 -22.92
CA PRO A 236 -12.63 -1.49 -22.25
C PRO A 236 -13.11 -2.92 -21.93
N LYS A 237 -12.71 -3.91 -22.76
CA LYS A 237 -13.06 -5.31 -22.53
C LYS A 237 -12.30 -5.91 -21.34
N VAL A 238 -11.01 -5.61 -21.20
CA VAL A 238 -10.18 -6.04 -20.07
C VAL A 238 -10.72 -5.43 -18.77
N VAL A 239 -11.00 -4.12 -18.78
CA VAL A 239 -11.56 -3.40 -17.62
C VAL A 239 -12.94 -3.94 -17.23
N GLN A 240 -13.79 -4.29 -18.20
CA GLN A 240 -15.07 -4.93 -17.90
C GLN A 240 -14.89 -6.33 -17.30
N GLN A 241 -14.00 -7.15 -17.86
CA GLN A 241 -13.72 -8.50 -17.35
C GLN A 241 -13.17 -8.47 -15.92
N PHE A 242 -12.35 -7.47 -15.57
CA PHE A 242 -11.89 -7.26 -14.20
C PHE A 242 -13.04 -6.97 -13.23
N GLN A 243 -13.97 -6.09 -13.62
CA GLN A 243 -15.16 -5.79 -12.81
C GLN A 243 -16.08 -7.01 -12.64
N ASP A 244 -16.26 -7.79 -13.71
CA ASP A 244 -17.02 -9.05 -13.69
C ASP A 244 -16.36 -10.07 -12.74
N PHE A 245 -15.03 -10.15 -12.76
CA PHE A 245 -14.25 -10.99 -11.84
C PHE A 245 -14.47 -10.56 -10.37
N LEU A 246 -14.33 -9.27 -10.05
CA LEU A 246 -14.53 -8.78 -8.68
C LEU A 246 -15.93 -9.15 -8.16
N THR A 247 -16.94 -8.94 -9.00
CA THR A 247 -18.35 -9.24 -8.66
C THR A 247 -18.59 -10.73 -8.46
N SER A 248 -18.21 -11.55 -9.45
CA SER A 248 -18.42 -13.01 -9.41
C SER A 248 -17.62 -13.71 -8.32
N SER A 249 -16.46 -13.15 -7.97
CA SER A 249 -15.58 -13.66 -6.93
C SER A 249 -15.88 -13.06 -5.55
N GLN A 250 -16.91 -12.22 -5.41
CA GLN A 250 -17.24 -11.55 -4.15
C GLN A 250 -16.02 -10.83 -3.51
N ILE A 251 -15.21 -10.17 -4.35
CA ILE A 251 -14.10 -9.32 -3.92
C ILE A 251 -14.55 -7.87 -4.07
N SER A 252 -14.35 -7.07 -3.03
CA SER A 252 -14.62 -5.64 -3.06
C SER A 252 -13.34 -4.85 -2.85
N LEU A 253 -13.12 -3.83 -3.68
CA LEU A 253 -12.00 -2.90 -3.56
C LEU A 253 -12.54 -1.52 -3.17
N HIS A 254 -11.97 -0.95 -2.11
CA HIS A 254 -12.30 0.39 -1.62
C HIS A 254 -11.03 1.20 -1.51
N PHE A 255 -11.07 2.45 -1.97
CA PHE A 255 -9.91 3.33 -2.02
C PHE A 255 -10.18 4.58 -1.22
N LEU A 256 -9.30 4.87 -0.26
CA LEU A 256 -9.40 6.05 0.60
C LEU A 256 -8.09 6.84 0.50
N SER A 257 -8.15 8.16 0.32
CA SER A 257 -6.97 9.01 0.42
C SER A 257 -7.07 10.00 1.57
N GLY A 258 -5.93 10.47 2.06
CA GLY A 258 -5.83 11.59 3.00
C GLY A 258 -4.99 11.28 4.24
N GLY A 259 -4.86 12.29 5.11
CA GLY A 259 -4.16 12.14 6.39
C GLY A 259 -4.85 11.14 7.31
N TRP A 260 -4.07 10.38 8.07
CA TRP A 260 -4.61 9.55 9.15
C TRP A 260 -5.27 10.45 10.20
N SER A 261 -6.57 10.28 10.38
CA SER A 261 -7.38 11.11 11.26
C SER A 261 -8.67 10.41 11.68
N VAL A 262 -9.41 11.01 12.63
CA VAL A 262 -10.73 10.51 13.05
C VAL A 262 -11.71 10.54 11.87
N GLU A 263 -11.66 11.58 11.05
CA GLU A 263 -12.51 11.72 9.86
C GLU A 263 -12.23 10.62 8.82
N LEU A 264 -10.97 10.17 8.68
CA LEU A 264 -10.65 9.02 7.82
C LEU A 264 -11.21 7.71 8.39
N VAL A 265 -11.19 7.56 9.72
CA VAL A 265 -11.86 6.43 10.39
C VAL A 265 -13.36 6.49 10.15
N ASP A 266 -14.01 7.64 10.31
CA ASP A 266 -15.45 7.76 10.06
C ASP A 266 -15.80 7.44 8.61
N LEU A 267 -15.07 7.97 7.64
CA LEU A 267 -15.25 7.68 6.22
C LEU A 267 -15.09 6.17 5.90
N LEU A 268 -14.12 5.51 6.53
CA LEU A 268 -13.89 4.07 6.42
C LEU A 268 -15.11 3.25 6.88
N TYR A 269 -15.86 3.72 7.87
CA TYR A 269 -17.07 3.05 8.37
C TYR A 269 -18.38 3.56 7.71
N GLU A 270 -18.41 4.75 7.13
CA GLU A 270 -19.54 5.21 6.31
C GLU A 270 -19.66 4.38 5.03
N THR A 271 -18.53 4.16 4.36
CA THR A 271 -18.44 3.38 3.11
C THR A 271 -18.94 1.94 3.29
N ARG A 272 -18.80 1.42 4.52
CA ARG A 272 -19.21 0.07 4.94
C ARG A 272 -20.74 -0.12 5.00
N SER A 273 -21.51 0.91 5.35
CA SER A 273 -22.97 0.83 5.45
C SER A 273 -23.67 0.34 4.15
N LYS A 274 -22.97 0.39 3.02
CA LYS A 274 -23.43 -0.03 1.69
C LYS A 274 -23.13 -1.51 1.37
N LEU A 275 -22.29 -2.21 2.17
CA LEU A 275 -21.80 -3.56 1.90
C LEU A 275 -22.31 -4.62 2.90
N ASP A 276 -22.88 -4.21 4.03
CA ASP A 276 -23.30 -5.12 5.09
C ASP A 276 -24.56 -5.93 4.71
N LYS A 277 -24.36 -7.15 4.21
CA LYS A 277 -25.34 -8.26 4.27
C LYS A 277 -24.97 -9.33 5.32
N SER A 278 -23.80 -9.23 5.95
CA SER A 278 -23.32 -10.17 6.96
C SER A 278 -22.76 -9.40 8.16
N ASP A 279 -23.37 -9.58 9.32
CA ASP A 279 -22.94 -8.95 10.57
C ASP A 279 -21.62 -9.53 11.12
N SER A 280 -21.06 -10.58 10.49
CA SER A 280 -19.88 -11.31 10.98
C SER A 280 -18.77 -11.37 9.93
N PHE A 281 -17.67 -10.66 10.19
CA PHE A 281 -16.39 -10.83 9.49
C PHE A 281 -15.24 -10.62 10.44
N ASP A 282 -14.06 -11.12 10.07
CA ASP A 282 -12.80 -10.79 10.76
C ASP A 282 -12.14 -9.58 10.10
N THR A 283 -11.39 -8.80 10.88
CA THR A 283 -10.67 -7.61 10.39
C THR A 283 -9.16 -7.77 10.57
N LEU A 284 -8.44 -7.62 9.47
CA LEU A 284 -6.98 -7.58 9.42
C LEU A 284 -6.53 -6.19 8.97
N LEU A 285 -5.88 -5.45 9.86
CA LEU A 285 -5.20 -4.20 9.51
C LEU A 285 -3.75 -4.51 9.14
N ILE A 286 -3.24 -3.84 8.12
CA ILE A 286 -1.86 -3.98 7.65
C ILE A 286 -1.26 -2.59 7.49
N GLY A 287 -0.03 -2.39 7.94
CA GLY A 287 0.76 -1.20 7.64
C GLY A 287 2.24 -1.55 7.49
N ALA A 288 2.85 -1.10 6.39
CA ALA A 288 4.25 -1.30 6.08
C ALA A 288 4.97 0.05 6.04
N GLU A 289 6.07 0.21 6.80
CA GLU A 289 6.86 1.46 6.86
C GLU A 289 6.04 2.72 7.22
N THR A 290 4.98 2.59 8.04
CA THR A 290 4.07 3.71 8.35
C THR A 290 4.51 4.57 9.53
N ILE A 291 5.60 4.19 10.21
CA ILE A 291 6.01 4.76 11.51
C ILE A 291 7.37 5.46 11.47
N TYR A 292 7.81 5.91 10.29
CA TYR A 292 9.15 6.45 10.03
C TYR A 292 9.49 7.73 10.81
N SER A 293 8.51 8.51 11.25
CA SER A 293 8.72 9.72 12.06
C SER A 293 7.82 9.72 13.29
N PRO A 294 8.18 10.43 14.38
CA PRO A 294 7.33 10.52 15.57
C PRO A 294 5.90 11.02 15.29
N PHE A 295 5.74 11.92 14.31
CA PHE A 295 4.43 12.43 13.89
C PHE A 295 3.60 11.38 13.17
N ALA A 296 4.19 10.71 12.17
CA ALA A 296 3.55 9.61 11.45
C ALA A 296 3.20 8.46 12.40
N LEU A 297 4.12 8.10 13.29
CA LEU A 297 3.94 7.07 14.30
C LEU A 297 2.76 7.37 15.22
N GLU A 298 2.64 8.60 15.73
CA GLU A 298 1.50 9.00 16.58
C GLU A 298 0.17 8.87 15.82
N ALA A 299 0.06 9.50 14.65
CA ALA A 299 -1.17 9.49 13.87
C ALA A 299 -1.58 8.07 13.42
N PHE A 300 -0.61 7.25 13.00
CA PHE A 300 -0.82 5.86 12.62
C PHE A 300 -1.28 5.01 13.81
N ASN A 301 -0.63 5.17 14.97
CA ASN A 301 -0.99 4.44 16.18
C ASN A 301 -2.42 4.79 16.62
N GLU A 302 -2.79 6.08 16.64
CA GLU A 302 -4.16 6.50 16.92
C GLU A 302 -5.17 5.89 15.96
N MET A 303 -4.90 5.90 14.66
CA MET A 303 -5.79 5.32 13.66
C MET A 303 -5.97 3.80 13.83
N VAL A 304 -4.87 3.06 13.99
CA VAL A 304 -4.91 1.59 14.18
C VAL A 304 -5.78 1.23 15.38
N PHE A 305 -5.56 1.89 16.51
CA PHE A 305 -6.27 1.55 17.74
C PHE A 305 -7.70 2.12 17.81
N ALA A 306 -8.00 3.21 17.11
CA ALA A 306 -9.39 3.64 16.90
C ALA A 306 -10.18 2.59 16.12
N ILE A 307 -9.59 2.03 15.05
CA ILE A 307 -10.23 0.98 14.26
C ILE A 307 -10.38 -0.31 15.08
N LEU A 308 -9.31 -0.79 15.72
CA LEU A 308 -9.36 -2.03 16.52
C LEU A 308 -10.38 -1.92 17.66
N SER A 309 -10.43 -0.77 18.36
CA SER A 309 -11.38 -0.55 19.45
C SER A 309 -12.82 -0.52 18.94
N ARG A 310 -13.05 0.06 17.76
CA ARG A 310 -14.38 0.10 17.14
C ARG A 310 -14.84 -1.27 16.65
N GLU A 311 -13.95 -2.07 16.05
CA GLU A 311 -14.28 -3.45 15.68
C GLU A 311 -14.64 -4.28 16.91
N GLN A 312 -13.94 -4.08 18.03
CA GLN A 312 -14.23 -4.78 19.27
C GLN A 312 -15.54 -4.33 19.93
N SER A 313 -15.82 -3.01 19.96
CA SER A 313 -16.99 -2.47 20.66
C SER A 313 -18.29 -2.70 19.89
N GLU A 314 -18.24 -2.64 18.56
CA GLU A 314 -19.41 -2.81 17.71
C GLU A 314 -19.67 -4.29 17.36
N ARG A 315 -18.73 -5.22 17.62
CA ARG A 315 -18.84 -6.63 17.22
C ARG A 315 -18.45 -7.61 18.32
N GLY A 316 -19.43 -8.36 18.81
CA GLY A 316 -19.21 -9.40 19.83
C GLY A 316 -18.52 -10.68 19.34
N ASN A 317 -18.38 -10.90 18.02
CA ASN A 317 -17.81 -12.13 17.43
C ASN A 317 -16.93 -11.85 16.20
N CYS A 318 -16.11 -10.80 16.25
CA CYS A 318 -15.10 -10.47 15.23
C CYS A 318 -13.71 -10.74 15.82
N GLN A 319 -12.84 -11.41 15.07
CA GLN A 319 -11.40 -11.39 15.35
C GLN A 319 -10.79 -10.20 14.62
N SER A 320 -10.32 -9.21 15.38
CA SER A 320 -9.62 -8.04 14.84
C SER A 320 -8.15 -8.03 15.28
N GLN A 321 -7.25 -7.79 14.32
CA GLN A 321 -5.82 -7.69 14.58
C GLN A 321 -5.15 -6.72 13.60
N ALA A 322 -4.00 -6.18 14.00
CA ALA A 322 -3.14 -5.40 13.12
C ALA A 322 -1.78 -6.06 12.96
N LEU A 323 -1.26 -6.10 11.73
CA LEU A 323 0.11 -6.45 11.41
C LEU A 323 0.86 -5.20 10.97
N VAL A 324 1.93 -4.85 11.67
CA VAL A 324 2.73 -3.66 11.39
C VAL A 324 4.16 -4.09 11.14
N GLY A 325 4.62 -3.91 9.90
CA GLY A 325 6.00 -4.15 9.47
C GLY A 325 6.76 -2.83 9.36
N ALA A 326 7.92 -2.73 10.00
CA ALA A 326 8.72 -1.51 9.97
C ALA A 326 10.21 -1.78 10.26
N LYS A 327 11.05 -0.82 9.88
CA LYS A 327 12.44 -0.74 10.36
C LYS A 327 12.45 -0.64 11.89
N LYS A 328 13.37 -1.37 12.53
CA LYS A 328 13.56 -1.31 14.00
C LYS A 328 13.94 0.10 14.44
N LEU A 329 14.72 0.81 13.63
CA LEU A 329 15.13 2.19 13.86
C LEU A 329 15.24 2.94 12.53
N TYR A 330 14.68 4.16 12.46
CA TYR A 330 14.84 5.06 11.32
C TYR A 330 15.85 6.16 11.64
N PHE A 331 17.03 6.09 11.03
CA PHE A 331 18.08 7.10 11.21
C PHE A 331 17.63 8.46 10.63
N GLY A 332 17.91 9.55 11.35
CA GLY A 332 17.62 10.92 10.91
C GLY A 332 16.18 11.42 11.14
N VAL A 333 15.16 10.57 10.93
CA VAL A 333 13.73 10.94 11.09
C VAL A 333 13.12 10.50 12.42
N GLY A 334 13.74 9.54 13.12
CA GLY A 334 13.51 9.28 14.55
C GLY A 334 12.33 8.36 14.91
N GLY A 335 11.66 7.74 13.94
CA GLY A 335 10.71 6.67 14.22
C GLY A 335 11.41 5.38 14.68
N SER A 336 10.70 4.51 15.41
CA SER A 336 11.17 3.17 15.74
C SER A 336 10.02 2.21 15.96
N LEU A 337 10.26 0.92 15.72
CA LEU A 337 9.27 -0.13 15.99
C LEU A 337 9.03 -0.28 17.51
N ASP A 338 10.04 -0.06 18.33
CA ASP A 338 9.93 -0.17 19.79
C ASP A 338 9.01 0.93 20.37
N ASP A 339 9.12 2.17 19.88
CA ASP A 339 8.22 3.27 20.27
C ASP A 339 6.76 2.97 19.88
N PHE A 340 6.54 2.35 18.72
CA PHE A 340 5.21 1.92 18.30
C PHE A 340 4.65 0.85 19.25
N VAL A 341 5.48 -0.14 19.62
CA VAL A 341 5.10 -1.22 20.55
C VAL A 341 4.74 -0.67 21.92
N ASP A 342 5.51 0.29 22.44
CA ASP A 342 5.24 0.90 23.74
C ASP A 342 3.94 1.69 23.75
N LYS A 343 3.66 2.48 22.70
CA LYS A 343 2.36 3.17 22.56
C LYS A 343 1.19 2.20 22.40
N ALA A 344 1.37 1.13 21.60
CA ALA A 344 0.38 0.09 21.43
C ALA A 344 0.01 -0.58 22.76
N LYS A 345 1.01 -0.96 23.57
CA LYS A 345 0.79 -1.50 24.92
C LYS A 345 0.11 -0.49 25.85
N GLY A 346 0.49 0.79 25.75
CA GLY A 346 -0.15 1.89 26.47
C GLY A 346 -1.65 2.03 26.16
N LYS A 347 -2.08 1.63 24.97
CA LYS A 347 -3.50 1.55 24.55
C LYS A 347 -4.19 0.21 24.89
N GLY A 348 -3.53 -0.65 25.67
CA GLY A 348 -4.11 -1.93 26.12
C GLY A 348 -3.96 -3.08 25.12
N ALA A 349 -3.12 -2.93 24.09
CA ALA A 349 -2.86 -3.98 23.12
C ALA A 349 -1.95 -5.08 23.68
N THR A 350 -2.27 -6.33 23.36
CA THR A 350 -1.27 -7.40 23.37
C THR A 350 -0.48 -7.31 22.07
N VAL A 351 0.85 -7.29 22.18
CA VAL A 351 1.75 -7.14 21.04
C VAL A 351 2.73 -8.31 21.00
N GLU A 352 2.77 -9.01 19.87
CA GLU A 352 3.63 -10.16 19.61
C GLU A 352 4.55 -9.84 18.42
N GLN A 353 5.87 -10.06 18.55
CA GLN A 353 6.77 -9.99 17.41
C GLN A 353 6.67 -11.30 16.62
N VAL A 354 6.20 -11.23 15.38
CA VAL A 354 5.92 -12.39 14.53
C VAL A 354 6.97 -12.61 13.43
N ARG A 355 7.80 -11.60 13.15
CA ARG A 355 8.97 -11.71 12.26
C ARG A 355 10.08 -10.76 12.72
N GLU A 356 11.32 -11.19 12.50
CA GLU A 356 12.50 -10.35 12.50
C GLU A 356 13.26 -10.59 11.20
N GLU A 357 13.74 -9.51 10.59
CA GLU A 357 14.68 -9.58 9.47
C GLU A 357 15.95 -8.86 9.89
N ALA A 358 17.07 -9.58 9.81
CA ALA A 358 18.36 -9.16 10.32
C ALA A 358 19.38 -8.91 9.20
N ASP A 359 19.06 -9.33 7.97
CA ASP A 359 19.87 -9.04 6.80
C ASP A 359 19.66 -7.59 6.35
N GLY A 360 20.74 -6.80 6.37
CA GLY A 360 20.69 -5.37 6.04
C GLY A 360 20.18 -4.50 7.21
N VAL A 361 19.30 -3.55 6.90
CA VAL A 361 18.65 -2.73 7.94
C VAL A 361 17.68 -3.61 8.72
N ARG A 362 17.83 -3.67 10.04
CA ARG A 362 16.96 -4.53 10.87
C ARG A 362 15.51 -4.10 10.77
N ARG A 363 14.63 -5.04 10.44
CA ARG A 363 13.18 -4.86 10.37
C ARG A 363 12.47 -5.86 11.26
N GLY A 364 11.22 -5.56 11.60
CA GLY A 364 10.37 -6.48 12.33
C GLY A 364 8.92 -6.32 11.94
N VAL A 365 8.15 -7.40 12.13
CA VAL A 365 6.70 -7.38 12.03
C VAL A 365 6.11 -7.70 13.40
N VAL A 366 5.20 -6.85 13.86
CA VAL A 366 4.46 -7.06 15.10
C VAL A 366 2.97 -7.28 14.82
N ARG A 367 2.36 -8.18 15.58
CA ARG A 367 0.93 -8.41 15.62
C ARG A 367 0.36 -7.74 16.87
N CYS A 368 -0.66 -6.90 16.68
CA CYS A 368 -1.37 -6.22 17.76
C CYS A 368 -2.83 -6.69 17.82
N THR A 369 -3.30 -7.03 19.02
CA THR A 369 -4.69 -7.40 19.28
C THR A 369 -5.20 -6.72 20.55
N LEU A 370 -6.46 -6.27 20.55
CA LEU A 370 -7.14 -5.83 21.77
C LEU A 370 -7.90 -7.02 22.37
N SER A 371 -7.60 -7.35 23.62
CA SER A 371 -8.39 -8.35 24.37
C SER A 371 -9.76 -7.80 24.69
N ALA A 372 -10.82 -8.62 24.53
CA ALA A 372 -12.17 -8.24 24.94
C ALA A 372 -12.14 -7.82 26.43
N SER A 373 -12.66 -6.64 26.74
CA SER A 373 -12.90 -6.25 28.13
C SER A 373 -13.77 -7.31 28.78
N ARG A 374 -13.24 -7.97 29.80
CA ARG A 374 -13.97 -8.97 30.59
C ARG A 374 -15.11 -8.37 31.37
#